data_AF-A0A1B6F528-F1
#
_entry.id   AF-A0A1B6F528-F1
#
_cell.length_a   1.000
_cell.length_b   1.000
_cell.length_c   1.000
_cell.angle_alpha   90.00
_cell.angle_beta   90.00
_cell.angle_gamma   90.00
#
_symmetry.space_group_name_H-M   'P 1'
#
loop_
_entity.id
_entity.type
_entity.pdbx_description
1 polymer ?
#
loop_
_entity_poly.entity_id
_entity_poly.type
_entity_poly.pdbx_seq_one_letter_code
_entity_poly.pdbx_strand_id
1 'polypeptide(L)'
;ESNPCKNKGLCQITETGDYQCICLAGLTGKNCEIDNLNECASNPCRHPKAQCEDQFGDYNCYCPRFWNGKNCEINDPGFLGGIGFYTTNNSKIPRIHSEYAQDLDKQRQQCKRNRCDEKKGNFKCDEECNTYACDFDGNDCTLGINPWSNCTAKIKCWEVFMDGYCNEECNNPQCLFDGRDCQ
;
A
#
# COMPACT_ATOMS: atom_id res chain seq x y z
N GLU A 1 13.24 -22.32 -1.16
CA GLU A 1 12.23 -23.32 -1.55
C GLU A 1 11.03 -22.61 -2.15
N SER A 2 10.56 -23.04 -3.30
CA SER A 2 9.37 -22.49 -3.96
C SER A 2 8.23 -23.46 -3.73
N ASN A 3 7.21 -23.08 -2.94
CA ASN A 3 5.97 -23.83 -2.89
C ASN A 3 5.24 -23.61 -4.24
N PRO A 4 5.10 -24.65 -5.09
CA PRO A 4 4.53 -24.49 -6.42
C PRO A 4 3.01 -24.26 -6.37
N CYS A 5 2.34 -24.68 -5.30
CA CYS A 5 0.90 -24.56 -5.16
C CYS A 5 0.49 -23.11 -4.87
N LYS A 6 -0.47 -22.60 -5.64
CA LYS A 6 -1.06 -21.27 -5.50
C LYS A 6 -2.31 -21.32 -4.62
N ASN A 7 -2.82 -20.14 -4.26
CA ASN A 7 -4.17 -19.97 -3.69
C ASN A 7 -4.46 -20.88 -2.49
N LYS A 8 -3.50 -20.98 -1.57
CA LYS A 8 -3.57 -21.80 -0.34
C LYS A 8 -3.72 -23.31 -0.60
N GLY A 9 -3.38 -23.79 -1.80
CA GLY A 9 -3.30 -25.22 -2.10
C GLY A 9 -2.23 -25.91 -1.25
N LEU A 10 -2.53 -27.14 -0.80
CA LEU A 10 -1.61 -27.94 -0.01
C LEU A 10 -0.64 -28.70 -0.94
N CYS A 11 0.65 -28.45 -0.78
CA CYS A 11 1.69 -29.16 -1.53
C CYS A 11 2.01 -30.48 -0.83
N GLN A 12 1.87 -31.59 -1.56
CA GLN A 12 2.27 -32.92 -1.10
C GLN A 12 3.32 -33.51 -2.05
N ILE A 13 4.33 -34.17 -1.48
CA ILE A 13 5.29 -34.95 -2.26
C ILE A 13 4.70 -36.35 -2.47
N THR A 14 4.70 -36.78 -3.71
CA THR A 14 4.22 -38.09 -4.15
C THR A 14 5.27 -39.18 -3.90
N GLU A 15 4.86 -40.45 -3.90
CA GLU A 15 5.76 -41.59 -3.67
C GLU A 15 6.87 -41.71 -4.73
N THR A 16 6.68 -41.14 -5.93
CA THR A 16 7.68 -41.11 -7.01
C THR A 16 8.72 -40.00 -6.86
N GLY A 17 8.56 -39.11 -5.87
CA GLY A 17 9.41 -37.94 -5.66
C GLY A 17 8.95 -36.67 -6.41
N ASP A 18 7.83 -36.73 -7.14
CA ASP A 18 7.18 -35.55 -7.72
C ASP A 18 6.31 -34.81 -6.69
N TYR A 19 5.76 -33.65 -7.04
CA TYR A 19 4.79 -32.93 -6.21
C TYR A 19 3.38 -32.99 -6.78
N GLN A 20 2.39 -32.89 -5.89
CA GLN A 20 0.98 -32.72 -6.21
C GLN A 20 0.38 -31.63 -5.34
N CYS A 21 -0.42 -30.76 -5.95
CA CYS A 21 -1.20 -29.76 -5.23
C CYS A 21 -2.61 -30.28 -4.95
N ILE A 22 -3.01 -30.26 -3.68
CA ILE A 22 -4.40 -30.45 -3.28
C ILE A 22 -5.06 -29.08 -3.21
N CYS A 23 -5.98 -28.84 -4.14
CA CYS A 23 -6.67 -27.57 -4.27
C CYS A 23 -7.85 -27.46 -3.29
N LEU A 24 -8.13 -26.24 -2.88
CA LEU A 24 -9.37 -25.93 -2.16
C LEU A 24 -10.58 -26.12 -3.07
N ALA A 25 -11.76 -26.25 -2.46
CA ALA A 25 -13.01 -26.32 -3.22
C ALA A 25 -13.13 -25.08 -4.13
N GLY A 26 -13.59 -25.27 -5.37
CA GLY A 26 -13.66 -24.21 -6.37
C GLY A 26 -12.37 -23.98 -7.15
N LEU A 27 -11.25 -24.58 -6.75
CA LEU A 27 -9.96 -24.41 -7.42
C LEU A 27 -9.50 -25.68 -8.14
N THR A 28 -8.92 -25.49 -9.32
CA THR A 28 -8.40 -26.54 -10.20
C THR A 28 -7.10 -26.11 -10.88
N GLY A 29 -6.53 -26.96 -11.73
CA GLY A 29 -5.22 -26.76 -12.35
C GLY A 29 -4.10 -27.48 -11.60
N LYS A 30 -2.90 -27.54 -12.20
CA LYS A 30 -1.78 -28.31 -11.64
C LYS A 30 -1.29 -27.71 -10.32
N ASN A 31 -1.39 -26.40 -10.21
CA ASN A 31 -0.95 -25.58 -9.09
C ASN A 31 -2.12 -24.84 -8.41
N CYS A 32 -3.37 -25.25 -8.64
CA CYS A 32 -4.57 -24.57 -8.12
C CYS A 32 -4.75 -23.13 -8.66
N GLU A 33 -4.32 -22.91 -9.90
CA GLU A 33 -4.31 -21.62 -10.61
C GLU A 33 -5.58 -21.32 -11.39
N ILE A 34 -6.55 -22.23 -11.43
CA ILE A 34 -7.82 -22.07 -12.15
C ILE A 34 -8.96 -22.00 -11.14
N ASP A 35 -9.74 -20.93 -11.19
CA ASP A 35 -10.97 -20.78 -10.43
C ASP A 35 -12.15 -21.25 -11.27
N ASN A 36 -12.89 -22.24 -10.78
CA ASN A 36 -13.99 -22.88 -11.49
C ASN A 36 -15.35 -22.69 -10.81
N LEU A 37 -15.39 -21.98 -9.69
CA LEU A 37 -16.59 -21.78 -8.90
C LEU A 37 -16.74 -20.30 -8.59
N ASN A 38 -17.86 -19.70 -8.97
CA ASN A 38 -18.20 -18.38 -8.49
C ASN A 38 -18.92 -18.53 -7.14
N GLU A 39 -18.23 -18.27 -6.03
CA GLU A 39 -18.81 -18.41 -4.70
C GLU A 39 -19.95 -17.41 -4.46
N CYS A 40 -19.94 -16.27 -5.17
CA CYS A 40 -21.00 -15.27 -5.11
C CYS A 40 -22.33 -15.73 -5.75
N ALA A 41 -22.34 -16.76 -6.58
CA ALA A 41 -23.54 -17.24 -7.27
C ALA A 41 -24.64 -17.71 -6.29
N SER A 42 -24.24 -18.12 -5.09
CA SER A 42 -25.15 -18.53 -4.01
C SER A 42 -25.79 -17.36 -3.24
N ASN A 43 -25.40 -16.11 -3.54
CA ASN A 43 -25.73 -14.90 -2.76
C ASN A 43 -25.43 -15.06 -1.26
N PRO A 44 -24.16 -15.32 -0.88
CA PRO A 44 -23.82 -15.64 0.50
C PRO A 44 -23.91 -14.42 1.45
N CYS A 45 -23.73 -13.20 0.94
CA CYS A 45 -23.76 -11.97 1.72
C CYS A 45 -25.16 -11.65 2.23
N ARG A 46 -25.29 -11.42 3.54
CA ARG A 46 -26.53 -10.98 4.17
C ARG A 46 -26.77 -9.51 3.90
N HIS A 47 -28.05 -9.13 3.92
CA HIS A 47 -28.58 -7.80 3.66
C HIS A 47 -28.60 -7.39 2.18
N PRO A 48 -29.67 -6.72 1.73
CA PRO A 48 -29.84 -6.33 0.33
C PRO A 48 -28.83 -5.28 -0.14
N LYS A 49 -28.16 -4.59 0.78
CA LYS A 49 -27.13 -3.59 0.49
C LYS A 49 -25.72 -4.17 0.52
N ALA A 50 -25.55 -5.45 0.83
CA ALA A 50 -24.24 -6.08 0.81
C ALA A 50 -23.90 -6.54 -0.61
N GLN A 51 -22.72 -6.18 -1.08
CA GLN A 51 -22.23 -6.59 -2.39
C GLN A 51 -21.28 -7.78 -2.22
N CYS A 52 -21.50 -8.83 -3.01
CA CYS A 52 -20.57 -9.96 -3.09
C CYS A 52 -19.54 -9.70 -4.18
N GLU A 53 -18.27 -9.94 -3.86
CA GLU A 53 -17.16 -9.93 -4.80
C GLU A 53 -16.52 -11.31 -4.81
N ASP A 54 -16.51 -11.93 -5.99
CA ASP A 54 -15.90 -13.23 -6.24
C ASP A 54 -14.39 -13.14 -6.06
N GLN A 55 -13.79 -14.13 -5.42
CA GLN A 55 -12.34 -14.21 -5.22
C GLN A 55 -11.87 -15.61 -5.57
N PHE A 56 -10.57 -15.77 -5.79
CA PHE A 56 -10.02 -17.05 -6.17
C PHE A 56 -10.20 -18.10 -5.04
N GLY A 57 -11.20 -18.98 -5.20
CA GLY A 57 -11.56 -20.02 -4.23
C GLY A 57 -12.16 -19.49 -2.92
N ASP A 58 -12.70 -18.27 -2.95
CA ASP A 58 -13.36 -17.61 -1.81
C ASP A 58 -14.24 -16.44 -2.30
N TYR A 59 -14.84 -15.67 -1.40
CA TYR A 59 -15.56 -14.43 -1.76
C TYR A 59 -15.44 -13.39 -0.68
N ASN A 60 -15.64 -12.12 -1.03
CA ASN A 60 -15.75 -11.04 -0.06
C ASN A 60 -17.18 -10.49 -0.05
N CYS A 61 -17.70 -10.21 1.15
CA CYS A 61 -18.92 -9.45 1.31
C CYS A 61 -18.60 -8.02 1.74
N TYR A 62 -19.03 -7.05 0.95
CA TYR A 62 -19.00 -5.64 1.32
C TYR A 62 -20.23 -5.32 2.15
N CYS A 63 -20.06 -5.34 3.46
CA CYS A 63 -21.13 -5.20 4.41
C CYS A 63 -21.53 -3.73 4.64
N PRO A 64 -22.84 -3.47 4.84
CA PRO A 64 -23.31 -2.15 5.21
C PRO A 64 -22.86 -1.76 6.62
N ARG A 65 -22.96 -0.47 6.92
CA ARG A 65 -22.71 0.05 8.28
C ARG A 65 -23.52 -0.75 9.31
N PHE A 66 -22.89 -1.00 10.46
CA PHE A 66 -23.42 -1.77 11.58
C PHE A 66 -23.49 -3.30 11.39
N TRP A 67 -23.09 -3.83 10.24
CA TRP A 67 -23.08 -5.26 9.95
C TRP A 67 -21.70 -5.72 9.50
N ASN A 68 -21.14 -6.72 10.16
CA ASN A 68 -19.82 -7.30 9.93
C ASN A 68 -19.93 -8.84 9.90
N GLY A 69 -18.82 -9.58 9.87
CA GLY A 69 -18.82 -11.02 9.63
C GLY A 69 -18.55 -11.34 8.17
N LYS A 70 -18.10 -12.56 7.88
CA LYS A 70 -17.76 -13.00 6.50
C LYS A 70 -18.93 -12.78 5.54
N ASN A 71 -20.15 -12.94 6.05
CA ASN A 71 -21.40 -12.82 5.32
C ASN A 71 -22.24 -11.64 5.82
N CYS A 72 -21.67 -10.67 6.55
CA CYS A 72 -22.44 -9.56 7.14
C CYS A 72 -23.50 -9.99 8.18
N GLU A 73 -23.31 -11.13 8.83
CA GLU A 73 -24.25 -11.74 9.78
C GLU A 73 -24.14 -11.21 11.21
N ILE A 74 -23.07 -10.47 11.51
CA ILE A 74 -22.74 -9.98 12.85
C ILE A 74 -23.17 -8.52 12.98
N ASN A 75 -24.01 -8.20 13.97
CA ASN A 75 -24.34 -6.82 14.29
C ASN A 75 -23.19 -6.19 15.10
N ASP A 76 -22.47 -5.25 14.49
CA ASP A 76 -21.37 -4.51 15.09
C ASP A 76 -21.66 -3.00 15.02
N PRO A 77 -22.21 -2.39 16.09
CA PRO A 77 -22.54 -0.96 16.12
C PRO A 77 -21.37 -0.02 15.83
N GLY A 78 -20.11 -0.48 15.98
CA GLY A 78 -18.90 0.29 15.69
C GLY A 78 -18.42 0.17 14.24
N PHE A 79 -18.94 -0.77 13.46
CA PHE A 79 -18.50 -1.01 12.10
C PHE A 79 -19.08 0.02 11.13
N LEU A 80 -18.19 0.68 10.37
CA LEU A 80 -18.57 1.77 9.46
C LEU A 80 -19.04 1.29 8.07
N GLY A 81 -18.96 -0.02 7.79
CA GLY A 81 -19.16 -0.60 6.47
C GLY A 81 -17.84 -0.93 5.78
N GLY A 82 -17.85 -1.88 4.84
CA GLY A 82 -16.66 -2.36 4.14
C GLY A 82 -16.60 -3.88 4.05
N ILE A 83 -15.43 -4.45 3.73
CA ILE A 83 -15.26 -5.90 3.64
C ILE A 83 -15.49 -6.54 5.02
N GLY A 84 -16.42 -7.49 5.09
CA GLY A 84 -16.74 -8.24 6.29
C GLY A 84 -15.66 -9.27 6.65
N PHE A 85 -15.37 -9.41 7.95
CA PHE A 85 -14.34 -10.32 8.46
C PHE A 85 -14.81 -11.10 9.68
N TYR A 86 -14.19 -12.26 9.94
CA TYR A 86 -14.46 -13.07 11.12
C TYR A 86 -14.05 -12.32 12.40
N THR A 87 -15.01 -11.86 13.20
CA THR A 87 -14.71 -11.34 14.53
C THR A 87 -14.59 -12.53 15.49
N THR A 88 -13.37 -12.98 15.79
CA THR A 88 -13.18 -13.90 16.92
C THR A 88 -13.42 -13.13 18.22
N ASN A 89 -14.30 -13.66 19.06
CA ASN A 89 -14.86 -13.04 20.28
C ASN A 89 -13.87 -12.71 21.41
N ASN A 90 -12.60 -12.39 21.12
CA ASN A 90 -11.70 -11.84 22.14
C ASN A 90 -10.48 -11.08 21.60
N SER A 91 -10.62 -10.42 20.46
CA SER A 91 -9.69 -9.36 20.09
C SER A 91 -10.52 -8.11 19.91
N LYS A 92 -10.17 -7.05 20.66
CA LYS A 92 -10.27 -5.69 20.13
C LYS A 92 -10.02 -5.81 18.64
N ILE A 93 -10.98 -5.41 17.81
CA ILE A 93 -10.74 -5.21 16.40
C ILE A 93 -9.35 -4.60 16.33
N PRO A 94 -8.32 -5.26 15.77
CA PRO A 94 -7.27 -4.47 15.21
C PRO A 94 -8.09 -3.62 14.24
N ARG A 95 -8.21 -2.31 14.54
CA ARG A 95 -8.27 -1.36 13.44
C ARG A 95 -7.30 -1.94 12.42
N ILE A 96 -7.62 -1.92 11.15
CA ILE A 96 -6.61 -2.22 10.15
C ILE A 96 -5.51 -1.13 10.26
N HIS A 97 -4.77 -0.99 11.36
CA HIS A 97 -3.37 -1.36 11.43
C HIS A 97 -3.15 -2.70 10.71
N SER A 98 -3.40 -2.68 9.39
CA SER A 98 -2.41 -3.16 8.46
C SER A 98 -1.05 -2.78 9.03
N GLU A 99 -0.05 -3.66 8.97
CA GLU A 99 1.33 -3.26 9.29
C GLU A 99 1.65 -1.86 8.75
N TYR A 100 1.07 -1.51 7.60
CA TYR A 100 1.08 -0.19 6.98
C TYR A 100 0.47 0.97 7.79
N ALA A 101 -0.69 0.83 8.45
CA ALA A 101 -1.27 1.94 9.24
C ALA A 101 -0.64 2.05 10.64
N GLN A 102 -0.11 0.95 11.18
CA GLN A 102 0.74 0.98 12.39
C GLN A 102 2.08 1.67 12.09
N ASP A 103 2.61 1.43 10.90
CA ASP A 103 3.79 2.08 10.36
C ASP A 103 3.52 3.57 10.06
N LEU A 104 2.38 3.92 9.47
CA LEU A 104 2.04 5.32 9.16
C LEU A 104 1.95 6.21 10.42
N ASP A 105 1.37 5.72 11.52
CA ASP A 105 1.32 6.49 12.77
C ASP A 105 2.72 6.65 13.40
N LYS A 106 3.59 5.63 13.29
CA LYS A 106 5.00 5.73 13.72
C LYS A 106 5.77 6.73 12.85
N GLN A 107 5.57 6.69 11.53
CA GLN A 107 6.19 7.63 10.60
C GLN A 107 5.70 9.06 10.87
N ARG A 108 4.41 9.28 11.14
CA ARG A 108 3.87 10.59 11.55
C ARG A 108 4.49 11.10 12.85
N GLN A 109 4.73 10.21 13.82
CA GLN A 109 5.47 10.57 15.04
C GLN A 109 6.94 10.91 14.72
N GLN A 110 7.56 10.20 13.78
CA GLN A 110 8.90 10.50 13.30
C GLN A 110 8.97 11.87 12.59
N CYS A 111 7.97 12.25 11.80
CA CYS A 111 7.86 13.59 11.21
C CYS A 111 7.87 14.68 12.29
N LYS A 112 7.11 14.47 13.38
CA LYS A 112 7.09 15.40 14.52
C LYS A 112 8.46 15.50 15.21
N ARG A 113 9.15 14.36 15.39
CA ARG A 113 10.51 14.34 15.95
C ARG A 113 11.53 15.06 15.07
N ASN A 114 11.40 14.90 13.75
CA ASN A 114 12.27 15.54 12.76
C ASN A 114 11.90 17.01 12.47
N ARG A 115 10.81 17.49 13.09
CA ARG A 115 10.23 18.84 12.89
C ARG A 115 9.90 19.15 11.44
N CYS A 116 9.33 18.16 10.73
CA CYS A 116 8.96 18.33 9.32
C CYS A 116 7.93 19.44 9.10
N ASP A 117 7.12 19.79 10.11
CA ASP A 117 6.19 20.92 10.02
C ASP A 117 6.89 22.28 9.88
N GLU A 118 8.12 22.42 10.39
CA GLU A 118 8.93 23.64 10.28
C GLU A 118 9.74 23.67 8.98
N LYS A 119 9.89 22.51 8.33
CA LYS A 119 10.72 22.30 7.15
C LYS A 119 9.92 22.29 5.85
N LYS A 120 8.69 21.79 5.87
CA LYS A 120 7.85 21.71 4.67
C LYS A 120 7.66 23.08 3.97
N GLY A 121 7.76 23.09 2.65
CA GLY A 121 7.57 24.27 1.81
C GLY A 121 8.66 25.34 1.95
N ASN A 122 9.87 24.96 2.34
CA ASN A 122 11.04 25.82 2.48
C ASN A 122 11.94 25.85 1.23
N PHE A 123 11.54 25.19 0.13
CA PHE A 123 12.29 25.05 -1.12
C PHE A 123 13.60 24.25 -1.01
N LYS A 124 13.76 23.50 0.07
CA LYS A 124 14.88 22.59 0.30
C LYS A 124 14.33 21.21 0.59
N CYS A 125 14.67 20.24 -0.25
CA CYS A 125 14.24 18.87 -0.04
C CYS A 125 14.92 18.27 1.22
N ASP A 126 14.18 18.16 2.32
CA ASP A 126 14.57 17.47 3.55
C ASP A 126 14.19 15.99 3.44
N GLU A 127 15.16 15.14 3.11
CA GLU A 127 14.93 13.72 2.79
C GLU A 127 14.25 12.94 3.92
N GLU A 128 14.51 13.29 5.18
CA GLU A 128 13.86 12.68 6.33
C GLU A 128 12.37 13.04 6.49
N CYS A 129 11.93 14.06 5.74
CA CYS A 129 10.55 14.54 5.63
C CYS A 129 9.92 14.17 4.26
N ASN A 130 10.69 13.55 3.36
CA ASN A 130 10.23 13.13 2.04
C ASN A 130 9.48 11.79 2.08
N THR A 131 8.47 11.70 2.94
CA THR A 131 7.60 10.53 3.03
C THR A 131 6.14 10.97 2.93
N TYR A 132 5.28 10.05 2.49
CA TYR A 132 3.84 10.30 2.48
C TYR A 132 3.31 10.72 3.87
N ALA A 133 3.89 10.18 4.95
CA ALA A 133 3.50 10.50 6.32
C ALA A 133 3.80 11.96 6.72
N CYS A 134 4.78 12.60 6.08
CA CYS A 134 5.20 13.97 6.32
C CYS A 134 4.82 14.91 5.17
N ASP A 135 3.80 14.55 4.38
CA ASP A 135 3.31 15.33 3.22
C ASP A 135 4.40 15.65 2.17
N PHE A 136 5.35 14.73 1.98
CA PHE A 136 6.47 14.87 1.04
C PHE A 136 7.22 16.20 1.19
N ASP A 137 7.43 16.61 2.45
CA ASP A 137 8.09 17.87 2.77
C ASP A 137 7.44 19.10 2.12
N GLY A 138 6.11 19.11 2.03
CA GLY A 138 5.38 20.22 1.40
C GLY A 138 5.56 20.32 -0.11
N ASN A 139 5.99 19.23 -0.75
CA ASN A 139 6.38 19.13 -2.16
C ASN A 139 7.70 19.82 -2.52
N ASP A 140 8.53 20.17 -1.52
CA ASP A 140 9.94 20.52 -1.79
C ASP A 140 10.70 19.32 -2.39
N CYS A 141 10.18 18.11 -2.15
CA CYS A 141 10.57 16.88 -2.82
C CYS A 141 9.44 16.34 -3.72
N THR A 142 9.74 15.76 -4.87
CA THR A 142 8.71 15.30 -5.83
C THR A 142 8.30 13.85 -5.61
N LEU A 143 7.08 13.56 -5.11
CA LEU A 143 6.52 12.19 -5.02
C LEU A 143 7.45 11.15 -4.36
N GLY A 144 8.26 11.53 -3.36
CA GLY A 144 9.26 10.62 -2.77
C GLY A 144 10.56 10.49 -3.57
N ILE A 145 10.75 11.32 -4.61
CA ILE A 145 11.93 11.40 -5.49
C ILE A 145 12.54 12.78 -5.29
N ASN A 146 13.84 12.83 -5.02
CA ASN A 146 14.61 14.07 -4.98
C ASN A 146 15.15 14.36 -6.40
N PRO A 147 14.67 15.39 -7.13
CA PRO A 147 15.12 15.69 -8.49
C PRO A 147 16.62 15.99 -8.59
N TRP A 148 17.23 16.42 -7.47
CA TRP A 148 18.65 16.72 -7.37
C TRP A 148 19.48 15.55 -6.81
N SER A 149 18.89 14.35 -6.63
CA SER A 149 19.61 13.20 -6.06
C SER A 149 20.86 12.80 -6.87
N ASN A 150 20.83 13.05 -8.18
CA ASN A 150 21.93 12.77 -9.10
C ASN A 150 22.77 14.01 -9.42
N CYS A 151 22.45 15.16 -8.82
CA CYS A 151 23.18 16.40 -9.04
C CYS A 151 24.54 16.33 -8.30
N THR A 152 25.63 16.38 -9.06
CA THR A 152 26.99 16.30 -8.50
C THR A 152 27.66 17.67 -8.34
N ALA A 153 26.90 18.76 -8.42
CA ALA A 153 27.43 20.11 -8.20
C ALA A 153 27.98 20.25 -6.78
N LYS A 154 28.97 21.13 -6.59
CA LYS A 154 29.58 21.36 -5.28
C LYS A 154 28.68 22.18 -4.37
N ILE A 155 27.81 22.98 -4.96
CA ILE A 155 26.80 23.77 -4.28
C ILE A 155 25.45 23.05 -4.33
N LYS A 156 24.56 23.45 -3.43
CA LYS A 156 23.20 22.93 -3.36
C LYS A 156 22.34 23.60 -4.43
N CYS A 157 22.23 22.97 -5.59
CA CYS A 157 21.54 23.59 -6.74
C CYS A 157 20.06 23.91 -6.53
N TRP A 158 19.38 23.28 -5.56
CA TRP A 158 18.02 23.67 -5.22
C TRP A 158 17.93 25.04 -4.52
N GLU A 159 19.00 25.54 -3.90
CA GLU A 159 19.03 26.85 -3.21
C GLU A 159 19.20 28.02 -4.19
N VAL A 160 19.65 27.75 -5.42
CA VAL A 160 19.94 28.76 -6.47
C VAL A 160 19.11 28.55 -7.75
N PHE A 161 18.24 27.54 -7.77
CA PHE A 161 17.44 27.20 -8.94
C PHE A 161 16.39 28.29 -9.25
N MET A 162 16.42 28.84 -10.48
CA MET A 162 15.52 29.92 -10.91
C MET A 162 15.61 31.18 -10.03
N ASP A 163 16.80 31.47 -9.50
CA ASP A 163 17.04 32.66 -8.68
C ASP A 163 17.39 33.91 -9.51
N GLY A 164 17.58 33.74 -10.82
CA GLY A 164 17.92 34.80 -11.78
C GLY A 164 19.42 35.07 -11.91
N TYR A 165 20.28 34.31 -11.24
CA TYR A 165 21.73 34.34 -11.39
C TYR A 165 22.21 33.04 -12.06
N CYS A 166 23.07 33.17 -13.06
CA CYS A 166 23.65 31.99 -13.70
C CYS A 166 24.72 31.33 -12.80
N ASN A 167 24.39 30.17 -12.24
CA ASN A 167 25.27 29.25 -11.53
C ASN A 167 25.71 28.12 -12.46
N GLU A 168 26.84 28.33 -13.14
CA GLU A 168 27.41 27.36 -14.11
C GLU A 168 27.61 25.94 -13.56
N GLU A 169 27.85 25.79 -12.25
CA GLU A 169 27.97 24.47 -11.61
C GLU A 169 26.64 23.69 -11.59
N CYS A 170 25.50 24.40 -11.58
CA CYS A 170 24.15 23.86 -11.61
C CYS A 170 23.57 23.78 -13.03
N ASN A 171 24.24 24.39 -14.01
CA ASN A 171 23.85 24.42 -15.41
C ASN A 171 24.17 23.12 -16.16
N ASN A 172 23.63 22.00 -15.66
CA ASN A 172 23.78 20.69 -16.28
C ASN A 172 22.48 19.87 -16.13
N PRO A 173 22.29 18.79 -16.93
CA PRO A 173 21.04 18.03 -16.92
C PRO A 173 20.71 17.38 -15.59
N GLN A 174 21.71 16.97 -14.81
CA GLN A 174 21.51 16.31 -13.50
C GLN A 174 21.04 17.27 -12.41
N CYS A 175 21.32 18.56 -12.60
CA CYS A 175 20.96 19.66 -11.70
C CYS A 175 19.87 20.58 -12.29
N LEU A 176 19.14 20.09 -13.30
CA LEU A 176 18.00 20.77 -13.93
C LEU A 176 18.34 22.09 -14.62
N PHE A 177 19.55 22.20 -15.19
CA PHE A 177 20.02 23.36 -15.96
C PHE A 177 19.88 24.69 -15.24
N ASP A 178 20.10 24.69 -13.93
CA ASP A 178 20.02 25.90 -13.10
C ASP A 178 18.72 26.70 -13.31
N GLY A 179 17.60 26.01 -13.53
CA GLY A 179 16.33 26.69 -13.76
C GLY A 179 16.24 27.50 -15.06
N ARG A 180 17.25 27.41 -15.93
CA ARG A 180 17.48 28.27 -17.11
C ARG A 180 17.97 29.68 -16.82
N ASP A 181 18.56 29.94 -15.66
CA ASP A 181 19.14 31.25 -15.34
C ASP A 181 20.37 31.60 -16.22
N CYS A 182 20.95 30.61 -16.89
CA CYS A 182 22.08 30.77 -17.82
C CYS A 182 21.69 30.90 -19.32
N GLN A 183 20.39 31.01 -19.66
CA GLN A 183 19.90 31.15 -21.05
C GLN A 183 19.61 32.59 -21.47
#